data_AF-T0YWM4-F1
#
_entry.id   AF-T0YWM4-F1
#
_cell.length_a   1.000
_cell.length_b   1.000
_cell.length_c   1.000
_cell.angle_alpha   90.00
_cell.angle_beta   90.00
_cell.angle_gamma   90.00
#
_symmetry.space_group_name_H-M   'P 1'
#
loop_
_entity.id
_entity.type
_entity.pdbx_description
1 polymer ?
#
loop_
_entity_poly.entity_id
_entity_poly.type
_entity_poly.pdbx_seq_one_letter_code
_entity_poly.pdbx_strand_id
1 'polypeptide(L)'
;SESACPVHDTAEKRWRHLDFFEHQAFLIARVPRVSCGEHGIHLVAVPWARPGSGFTLLMEVAMLTFAKQMPIAPLAAMAREHDTRIWRVIEHHVNVTRAGLDFSGVTKVGCDETSARRGQDYVSLFMDLEARR
;
A
#
# COMPACT_ATOMS: atom_id res chain seq x y z
N SER A 1 26.35 14.18 -9.21
CA SER A 1 26.21 15.22 -8.19
C SER A 1 24.78 15.69 -8.20
N GLU A 2 23.98 15.33 -7.19
CA GLU A 2 22.62 15.88 -7.05
C GLU A 2 22.73 17.38 -6.83
N SER A 3 22.33 18.18 -7.82
CA SER A 3 22.11 19.60 -7.61
C SER A 3 20.96 19.75 -6.61
N ALA A 4 21.24 20.31 -5.44
CA ALA A 4 20.22 20.58 -4.43
C ALA A 4 19.13 21.47 -5.04
N CYS A 5 17.91 20.92 -5.17
CA CYS A 5 16.78 21.68 -5.70
C CYS A 5 16.35 22.73 -4.66
N PRO A 6 16.20 24.01 -5.03
CA PRO A 6 15.76 25.05 -4.10
C PRO A 6 14.35 24.77 -3.58
N VAL A 7 14.11 25.12 -2.31
CA VAL A 7 12.77 25.07 -1.70
C VAL A 7 11.90 26.15 -2.35
N HIS A 8 10.76 25.73 -2.90
CA HIS A 8 9.74 26.63 -3.45
C HIS A 8 8.85 27.17 -2.33
N ASP A 9 8.21 26.28 -1.58
CA ASP A 9 7.39 26.59 -0.41
C ASP A 9 7.14 25.33 0.44
N THR A 10 6.18 25.38 1.37
CA THR A 10 5.79 24.23 2.20
C THR A 10 4.29 23.98 2.13
N ALA A 11 3.88 22.72 2.06
CA ALA A 11 2.48 22.31 2.12
C ALA A 11 2.22 21.55 3.42
N GLU A 12 1.15 21.91 4.14
CA GLU A 12 0.69 21.11 5.27
C GLU A 12 0.11 19.79 4.77
N LYS A 13 0.54 18.70 5.39
CA LYS A 13 0.07 17.34 5.12
C LYS A 13 -0.36 16.69 6.43
N ARG A 14 -1.38 15.85 6.31
CA ARG A 14 -1.95 15.06 7.40
C ARG A 14 -1.97 13.59 6.99
N TRP A 15 -1.51 12.72 7.89
CA TRP A 15 -1.58 11.27 7.73
C TRP A 15 -2.30 10.65 8.91
N ARG A 16 -3.16 9.68 8.63
CA ARG A 16 -3.76 8.84 9.66
C ARG A 16 -2.70 7.86 10.19
N HIS A 17 -2.53 7.83 11.50
CA HIS A 17 -1.62 6.91 12.20
C HIS A 17 -2.41 5.80 12.91
N LEU A 18 -1.73 4.91 13.62
CA LEU A 18 -2.39 3.99 14.56
C LEU A 18 -3.09 4.76 15.67
N ASP A 19 -4.13 4.14 16.25
CA ASP A 19 -4.81 4.72 17.39
C ASP A 19 -3.92 4.76 18.62
N PHE A 20 -4.02 5.86 19.37
CA PHE A 20 -3.39 6.00 20.68
C PHE A 20 -4.48 6.12 21.73
N PHE A 21 -4.45 5.24 22.74
CA PHE A 21 -5.42 5.23 23.83
C PHE A 21 -6.88 5.27 23.32
N GLU A 22 -7.19 4.46 22.30
CA GLU A 22 -8.51 4.40 21.64
C GLU A 22 -8.93 5.68 20.89
N HIS A 23 -8.06 6.67 20.79
CA HIS A 23 -8.29 7.90 20.04
C HIS A 23 -7.60 7.88 18.67
N GLN A 24 -8.26 8.45 17.67
CA GLN A 24 -7.69 8.58 16.33
C GLN A 24 -6.48 9.52 16.38
N ALA A 25 -5.30 8.99 16.07
CA ALA A 25 -4.10 9.79 15.95
C ALA A 25 -3.82 10.17 14.49
N PHE A 26 -3.36 11.40 14.31
CA PHE A 26 -2.95 11.96 13.04
C PHE A 26 -1.57 12.60 13.18
N LEU A 27 -0.70 12.32 12.22
CA LEU A 27 0.56 13.04 12.07
C LEU A 27 0.33 14.22 11.14
N ILE A 28 0.68 15.42 11.58
CA ILE A 28 0.55 16.66 10.81
C ILE A 28 1.93 17.29 10.68
N ALA A 29 2.36 17.58 9.46
CA ALA A 29 3.65 18.22 9.21
C ALA A 29 3.58 19.13 7.99
N ARG A 30 4.36 20.21 8.01
CA ARG A 30 4.64 21.01 6.83
C ARG A 30 5.78 20.37 6.05
N VAL A 31 5.47 19.92 4.83
CA VAL A 31 6.45 19.24 3.97
C VAL A 31 6.91 20.21 2.88
N PRO A 32 8.23 20.37 2.68
CA PRO A 32 8.76 21.21 1.61
C PRO A 32 8.32 20.73 0.23
N ARG A 33 7.98 21.69 -0.64
CA ARG A 33 7.93 21.51 -2.09
C ARG A 33 9.17 22.14 -2.68
N VAL A 34 9.91 21.39 -3.47
CA VAL A 34 11.13 21.84 -4.14
C VAL A 34 10.84 22.15 -5.60
N SER A 35 11.48 23.18 -6.13
CA SER A 35 11.45 23.50 -7.55
C SER A 35 12.64 22.85 -8.24
N CYS A 36 12.38 21.82 -9.04
CA CYS A 36 13.38 21.18 -9.89
C CYS A 36 13.24 21.71 -11.32
N GLY A 37 14.36 22.13 -11.93
CA GLY A 37 14.35 22.62 -13.31
C GLY A 37 13.92 21.57 -14.35
N GLU A 38 14.17 20.29 -14.07
CA GLU A 38 13.82 19.17 -14.97
C GLU A 38 12.42 18.62 -14.70
N HIS A 39 12.06 18.49 -13.42
CA HIS A 39 10.85 17.79 -13.01
C HIS A 39 9.68 18.75 -12.70
N GLY A 40 9.94 20.04 -12.44
CA GLY A 40 8.95 21.00 -11.94
C GLY A 40 8.86 21.02 -10.41
N ILE A 41 7.70 21.42 -9.87
CA ILE A 41 7.49 21.54 -8.42
C ILE A 41 7.04 20.20 -7.84
N HIS A 42 7.82 19.64 -6.91
CA HIS A 42 7.53 18.34 -6.28
C HIS A 42 7.57 18.40 -4.76
N LEU A 43 6.70 17.62 -4.13
CA LEU A 43 6.71 17.44 -2.68
C LEU A 43 7.81 16.45 -2.30
N VAL A 44 8.64 16.82 -1.32
CA VAL A 44 9.70 15.94 -0.81
C VAL A 44 9.08 14.70 -0.13
N ALA A 45 9.70 13.54 -0.35
CA ALA A 45 9.31 12.30 0.32
C ALA A 45 9.64 12.39 1.82
N VAL A 46 8.72 11.93 2.66
CA VAL A 46 8.91 11.86 4.11
C VAL A 46 9.17 10.42 4.54
N PRO A 47 10.02 10.17 5.55
CA PRO A 47 10.42 8.81 5.90
C PRO A 47 9.31 7.97 6.55
N TRP A 48 8.22 8.60 7.00
CA TRP A 48 7.11 7.95 7.71
C TRP A 48 5.86 7.74 6.87
N ALA A 49 5.80 8.19 5.61
CA ALA A 49 4.61 8.04 4.78
C ALA A 49 4.94 7.99 3.29
N ARG A 50 4.21 7.12 2.59
CA ARG A 50 4.26 7.03 1.13
C ARG A 50 3.53 8.22 0.49
N PRO A 51 4.04 8.78 -0.63
CA PRO A 51 3.33 9.81 -1.40
C PRO A 51 1.91 9.38 -1.76
N GLY A 52 0.94 10.25 -1.49
CA GLY A 52 -0.48 10.04 -1.85
C GLY A 52 -1.26 9.04 -1.00
N SER A 53 -0.63 8.34 -0.04
CA SER A 53 -1.32 7.36 0.81
C SER A 53 -2.34 7.99 1.77
N GLY A 54 -1.93 9.08 2.41
CA GLY A 54 -2.69 9.65 3.54
C GLY A 54 -2.62 8.80 4.82
N PHE A 55 -1.83 7.73 4.84
CA PHE A 55 -1.48 6.94 6.02
C PHE A 55 0.01 7.01 6.30
N THR A 56 0.38 6.82 7.56
CA THR A 56 1.78 6.53 7.91
C THR A 56 2.15 5.11 7.48
N LEU A 57 3.42 4.84 7.21
CA LEU A 57 3.93 3.51 6.88
C LEU A 57 3.57 2.47 7.94
N LEU A 58 3.64 2.84 9.22
CA LEU A 58 3.27 1.94 10.32
C LEU A 58 1.79 1.53 10.28
N MET A 59 0.91 2.47 9.94
CA MET A 59 -0.52 2.19 9.74
C MET A 59 -0.74 1.28 8.54
N GLU A 60 -0.05 1.50 7.41
CA GLU A 60 -0.13 0.61 6.25
C GLU A 60 0.34 -0.82 6.59
N VAL A 61 1.45 -0.96 7.31
CA VAL A 61 1.97 -2.28 7.74
C VAL A 61 0.98 -2.99 8.65
N ALA A 62 0.35 -2.28 9.59
CA ALA A 62 -0.69 -2.85 10.43
C ALA A 62 -1.90 -3.33 9.61
N MET A 63 -2.39 -2.50 8.67
CA MET A 63 -3.48 -2.89 7.76
C MET A 63 -3.14 -4.15 6.96
N LEU A 64 -1.94 -4.22 6.37
CA LEU A 64 -1.49 -5.39 5.62
C LEU A 64 -1.39 -6.64 6.50
N THR A 65 -0.93 -6.48 7.75
CA THR A 65 -0.80 -7.59 8.70
C THR A 65 -2.16 -8.17 9.06
N PHE A 66 -3.13 -7.31 9.38
CA PHE A 66 -4.48 -7.75 9.68
C PHE A 66 -5.22 -8.29 8.45
N ALA A 67 -5.04 -7.69 7.27
CA ALA A 67 -5.67 -8.15 6.04
C ALA A 67 -5.30 -9.61 5.68
N LYS A 68 -4.16 -10.12 6.17
CA LYS A 68 -3.78 -11.54 6.04
C LYS A 68 -4.56 -12.48 6.95
N GLN A 69 -5.16 -11.96 8.02
CA GLN A 69 -5.77 -12.74 9.10
C GLN A 69 -7.28 -12.59 9.20
N MET A 70 -7.85 -11.52 8.63
CA MET A 70 -9.27 -11.22 8.71
C MET A 70 -9.81 -10.56 7.44
N PRO A 71 -11.14 -10.63 7.17
CA PRO A 71 -11.74 -9.93 6.05
C PRO A 71 -11.58 -8.40 6.15
N ILE A 72 -11.64 -7.70 5.01
CA ILE A 72 -11.39 -6.24 4.95
C ILE A 72 -12.49 -5.42 5.64
N ALA A 73 -13.74 -5.85 5.62
CA ALA A 73 -14.84 -5.12 6.27
C ALA A 73 -14.65 -4.95 7.80
N PRO A 74 -14.39 -6.01 8.60
CA PRO A 74 -14.11 -5.85 10.02
C PRO A 74 -12.77 -5.14 10.28
N LEU A 75 -11.77 -5.28 9.40
CA LEU A 75 -10.55 -4.49 9.48
C LEU A 75 -10.82 -3.00 9.30
N ALA A 76 -11.67 -2.62 8.34
CA ALA A 76 -12.08 -1.24 8.09
C ALA A 76 -12.79 -0.63 9.32
N ALA A 77 -13.69 -1.39 9.93
CA ALA A 77 -14.33 -1.00 11.18
C ALA A 77 -13.30 -0.81 12.31
N MET A 78 -12.37 -1.74 12.49
CA MET A 78 -11.32 -1.67 13.51
C MET A 78 -10.37 -0.47 13.28
N ALA A 79 -9.96 -0.23 12.04
CA ALA A 79 -9.10 0.89 11.66
C ALA A 79 -9.81 2.26 11.71
N ARG A 80 -11.15 2.24 11.81
CA ARG A 80 -12.05 3.40 11.68
C ARG A 80 -11.80 4.15 10.37
N GLU A 81 -11.72 3.39 9.28
CA GLU A 81 -11.43 3.86 7.93
C GLU A 81 -12.37 3.21 6.91
N HIS A 82 -12.46 3.80 5.72
CA HIS A 82 -13.20 3.18 4.62
C HIS A 82 -12.43 2.00 4.01
N ASP A 83 -13.14 0.91 3.74
CA ASP A 83 -12.62 -0.29 3.08
C ASP A 83 -11.90 0.01 1.75
N THR A 84 -12.43 0.92 0.94
CA THR A 84 -11.82 1.37 -0.32
C THR A 84 -10.43 1.95 -0.12
N ARG A 85 -10.15 2.62 1.00
CA ARG A 85 -8.81 3.15 1.32
C ARG A 85 -7.86 2.02 1.70
N ILE A 86 -8.33 1.01 2.41
CA ILE A 86 -7.55 -0.17 2.78
C ILE A 86 -7.21 -0.99 1.53
N TRP A 87 -8.18 -1.20 0.63
CA TRP A 87 -7.94 -1.86 -0.66
C TRP A 87 -6.85 -1.15 -1.47
N ARG A 88 -6.87 0.19 -1.56
CA ARG A 88 -5.81 0.96 -2.25
C ARG A 88 -4.42 0.73 -1.64
N VAL A 89 -4.32 0.55 -0.33
CA VAL A 89 -3.05 0.22 0.34
C VAL A 89 -2.61 -1.19 -0.04
N ILE A 90 -3.52 -2.17 0.05
CA ILE A 90 -3.22 -3.57 -0.29
C ILE A 90 -2.80 -3.71 -1.75
N GLU A 91 -3.59 -3.16 -2.67
CA GLU A 91 -3.32 -3.18 -4.11
C GLU A 91 -1.97 -2.55 -4.43
N HIS A 92 -1.62 -1.42 -3.80
CA HIS A 92 -0.32 -0.80 -3.98
C HIS A 92 0.82 -1.78 -3.64
N HIS A 93 0.79 -2.39 -2.46
CA HIS A 93 1.87 -3.29 -2.00
C HIS A 93 1.89 -4.62 -2.77
N VAL A 94 0.73 -5.15 -3.15
CA VAL A 94 0.63 -6.33 -4.02
C VAL A 94 1.22 -6.04 -5.39
N ASN A 95 0.89 -4.89 -6.00
CA ASN A 95 1.41 -4.52 -7.33
C ASN A 95 2.92 -4.28 -7.31
N VAL A 96 3.44 -3.61 -6.28
CA VAL A 96 4.89 -3.42 -6.10
C VAL A 96 5.60 -4.78 -5.98
N THR A 97 5.04 -5.69 -5.18
CA THR A 97 5.62 -7.04 -5.01
C THR A 97 5.58 -7.82 -6.31
N ARG A 98 4.44 -7.82 -7.03
CA ARG A 98 4.25 -8.52 -8.30
C ARG A 98 5.19 -8.01 -9.40
N ALA A 99 5.44 -6.71 -9.45
CA ALA A 99 6.35 -6.13 -10.43
C ALA A 99 7.81 -6.59 -10.24
N GLY A 100 8.18 -7.02 -9.02
CA GLY A 100 9.48 -7.59 -8.72
C GLY A 100 9.56 -9.11 -8.83
N LEU A 101 8.45 -9.80 -9.13
CA LEU A 101 8.46 -11.25 -9.31
C LEU A 101 8.96 -11.58 -10.72
N ASP A 102 10.05 -12.34 -10.80
CA ASP A 102 10.51 -12.95 -12.05
C ASP A 102 9.93 -14.36 -12.16
N PHE A 103 9.17 -14.59 -13.23
CA PHE A 103 8.57 -15.88 -13.56
C PHE A 103 9.26 -16.56 -14.75
N SER A 104 10.42 -16.06 -15.21
CA SER A 104 11.16 -16.60 -16.35
C SER A 104 11.54 -18.08 -16.21
N GLY A 105 11.68 -18.57 -14.97
CA GLY A 105 11.99 -19.96 -14.65
C GLY A 105 10.77 -20.88 -14.51
N VAL A 106 9.54 -20.37 -14.58
CA VAL A 106 8.33 -21.19 -14.40
C VAL A 106 8.07 -22.00 -15.66
N THR A 107 8.23 -23.32 -15.57
CA THR A 107 8.06 -24.26 -16.69
C THR A 107 6.71 -25.01 -16.66
N LYS A 108 6.11 -25.16 -15.47
CA LYS A 108 4.85 -25.89 -15.26
C LYS A 108 3.96 -25.16 -14.27
N VAL A 109 2.73 -24.87 -14.70
CA VAL A 109 1.72 -24.20 -13.88
C VAL A 109 0.57 -25.16 -13.60
N GLY A 110 0.24 -25.35 -12.33
CA GLY A 110 -1.01 -25.96 -11.90
C GLY A 110 -2.08 -24.87 -11.80
N CYS A 111 -3.24 -25.11 -12.40
CA CYS A 111 -4.42 -24.27 -12.25
C CYS A 111 -5.44 -25.04 -11.42
N ASP A 112 -5.87 -24.48 -10.29
CA ASP A 112 -7.01 -24.97 -9.53
C ASP A 112 -8.11 -23.91 -9.53
N GLU A 113 -9.35 -24.33 -9.78
CA GLU A 113 -10.50 -23.44 -9.82
C GLU A 113 -11.47 -23.86 -8.72
N THR A 114 -11.58 -23.03 -7.69
CA THR A 114 -12.49 -23.27 -6.57
C THR A 114 -13.66 -22.29 -6.65
N SER A 115 -14.89 -22.81 -6.63
CA SER A 115 -16.11 -21.99 -6.58
C SER A 115 -16.25 -21.32 -5.22
N ALA A 116 -16.26 -19.98 -5.18
CA ALA A 116 -16.29 -19.22 -3.93
C ALA A 116 -17.72 -18.96 -3.41
N ARG A 117 -18.76 -18.99 -4.28
CA ARG A 117 -20.17 -18.78 -3.89
C ARG A 117 -21.16 -19.40 -4.89
N ARG A 118 -22.44 -19.48 -4.51
CA ARG A 118 -23.54 -19.86 -5.41
C ARG A 118 -23.76 -18.74 -6.43
N GLY A 119 -23.44 -19.01 -7.70
CA GLY A 119 -23.55 -18.07 -8.82
C GLY A 119 -22.19 -17.66 -9.35
N GLN A 120 -21.60 -18.49 -10.22
CA GLN A 120 -20.50 -18.19 -11.17
C GLN A 120 -19.34 -17.29 -10.66
N ASP A 121 -19.03 -17.31 -9.36
CA ASP A 121 -17.84 -16.65 -8.78
C ASP A 121 -16.75 -17.70 -8.59
N TYR A 122 -15.75 -17.66 -9.47
CA TYR A 122 -14.63 -18.59 -9.50
C TYR A 122 -13.35 -17.92 -9.02
N VAL A 123 -12.64 -18.60 -8.13
CA VAL A 123 -11.27 -18.22 -7.74
C VAL A 123 -10.32 -19.18 -8.44
N SER A 124 -9.55 -18.66 -9.40
CA SER A 124 -8.50 -19.43 -10.08
C SER A 124 -7.16 -19.18 -9.38
N LEU A 125 -6.55 -20.26 -8.87
CA LEU A 125 -5.24 -20.27 -8.25
C LEU A 125 -4.23 -20.86 -9.24
N PHE A 126 -3.18 -20.10 -9.54
CA PHE A 126 -2.05 -20.58 -10.35
C PHE A 126 -0.87 -20.86 -9.43
N MET A 127 -0.30 -22.07 -9.51
CA MET A 127 0.82 -22.52 -8.70
C MET A 127 1.96 -23.00 -9.59
N ASP A 128 3.20 -22.62 -9.28
CA ASP A 128 4.39 -23.23 -9.88
C ASP A 128 4.59 -24.62 -9.25
N LEU A 129 4.55 -25.65 -10.09
CA LEU A 129 4.67 -27.05 -9.66
C LEU A 129 6.12 -27.50 -9.43
N GLU A 130 7.12 -26.75 -9.90
CA GLU A 130 8.54 -27.10 -9.77
C GLU A 130 9.22 -26.37 -8.59
N ALA A 131 8.71 -25.22 -8.16
CA ALA A 131 9.24 -24.46 -7.01
C ALA A 131 8.99 -25.10 -5.63
N ARG A 132 8.32 -26.27 -5.57
CA ARG A 132 7.92 -26.96 -4.34
C ARG A 132 8.81 -28.17 -4.04
N ARG A 133 10.12 -27.91 -3.88
CA ARG A 133 11.08 -28.85 -3.29
C ARG A 133 11.75 -28.26 -2.06
#